data_AF-A0A3A6DIQ9-F1
#
_entry.id   AF-A0A3A6DIQ9-F1
#
_cell.length_a   1.000
_cell.length_b   1.000
_cell.length_c   1.000
_cell.angle_alpha   90.00
_cell.angle_beta   90.00
_cell.angle_gamma   90.00
#
_symmetry.space_group_name_H-M   'P 1'
#
loop_
_entity.id
_entity.type
_entity.pdbx_description
1 polymer ?
#
loop_
_entity_poly.entity_id
_entity_poly.type
_entity_poly.pdbx_seq_one_letter_code
_entity_poly.pdbx_strand_id
1 'polypeptide(L)'
;MEDNISNPLRFETNPYHNVVIKDRKVMELTGVKQIDSFDSSEFLLETAQGWMVIQGKDLTLGKLDTERGDVVIRGVIEALSYVSNKKGNGKESVISKIFK
;
A
#
# COMPACT_ATOMS: atom_id res chain seq x y z
N MET A 1 18.56 0.01 41.79
CA MET A 1 19.12 -0.17 40.44
C MET A 1 18.91 -1.64 40.12
N GLU A 2 18.07 -1.95 39.14
CA GLU A 2 18.08 -3.17 38.32
C GLU A 2 16.91 -3.07 37.33
N ASP A 3 17.29 -2.59 36.15
CA ASP A 3 16.84 -2.93 34.81
C ASP A 3 15.38 -2.73 34.41
N ASN A 4 15.14 -1.48 34.02
CA ASN A 4 14.17 -1.12 33.01
C ASN A 4 14.60 -1.74 31.67
N ILE A 5 14.27 -3.01 31.42
CA ILE A 5 14.47 -3.63 30.10
C ILE A 5 13.34 -3.17 29.18
N SER A 6 13.38 -1.90 28.75
CA SER A 6 12.79 -1.56 27.46
C SER A 6 13.64 -2.26 26.42
N ASN A 7 13.16 -3.38 25.84
CA ASN A 7 13.84 -4.02 24.73
C ASN A 7 13.88 -3.00 23.56
N PRO A 8 15.05 -2.43 23.21
CA PRO A 8 15.10 -1.25 22.34
C PRO A 8 15.01 -1.60 20.85
N LEU A 9 14.83 -2.88 20.50
CA LEU A 9 14.97 -3.40 19.15
C LEU A 9 13.90 -4.45 18.80
N ARG A 10 12.61 -4.13 19.00
CA ARG A 10 11.51 -4.98 18.52
C ARG A 10 10.60 -4.21 17.56
N PHE A 11 10.74 -4.49 16.25
CA PHE A 11 9.69 -4.30 15.26
C PHE A 11 9.67 -5.55 14.36
N GLU A 12 8.75 -6.49 14.63
CA GLU A 12 8.57 -7.72 13.85
C GLU A 12 7.85 -7.50 12.51
N THR A 13 7.41 -6.27 12.25
CA THR A 13 6.92 -5.79 10.96
C THR A 13 7.32 -4.32 10.87
N ASN A 14 7.79 -3.84 9.72
CA ASN A 14 7.99 -2.40 9.52
C ASN A 14 6.64 -1.70 9.79
N PRO A 15 6.44 -1.02 10.94
CA PRO A 15 5.13 -0.46 11.28
C PRO A 15 4.82 0.77 10.41
N TYR A 16 5.84 1.27 9.72
CA TYR A 16 5.76 2.46 8.90
C TYR A 16 5.20 2.10 7.53
N HIS A 17 3.99 2.58 7.30
CA HIS A 17 3.39 2.59 5.98
C HIS A 17 3.38 4.02 5.47
N ASN A 18 4.38 4.34 4.65
CA ASN A 18 4.51 5.63 4.00
C ASN A 18 4.11 5.48 2.53
N VAL A 19 3.43 6.49 2.00
CA VAL A 19 3.12 6.61 0.57
C VAL A 19 3.66 7.95 0.10
N VAL A 20 4.62 7.93 -0.82
CA VAL A 20 5.21 9.13 -1.42
C VAL A 20 4.91 9.12 -2.91
N ILE A 21 4.27 10.17 -3.41
CA ILE A 21 3.97 10.34 -4.84
C ILE A 21 4.77 11.51 -5.38
N LYS A 22 5.56 11.27 -6.43
CA LYS A 22 6.37 12.28 -7.12
C LYS A 22 5.80 12.48 -8.53
N ASP A 23 5.41 13.72 -8.82
CA ASP A 23 4.89 14.15 -10.13
C ASP A 23 3.74 13.31 -10.70
N ARG A 24 3.01 12.58 -9.84
CA ARG A 24 2.04 11.53 -10.23
C ARG A 24 2.60 10.46 -11.17
N LYS A 25 3.93 10.31 -11.21
CA LYS A 25 4.66 9.39 -12.10
C LYS A 25 5.37 8.27 -11.37
N VAL A 26 5.74 8.51 -10.11
CA VAL A 26 6.44 7.55 -9.27
C VAL A 26 5.75 7.53 -7.91
N MET A 27 5.36 6.34 -7.47
CA MET A 27 4.84 6.09 -6.12
C MET A 27 5.83 5.18 -5.39
N GLU A 28 6.27 5.60 -4.20
CA GLU A 28 7.12 4.83 -3.30
C GLU A 28 6.28 4.45 -2.07
N LEU A 29 6.18 3.16 -1.77
CA LEU A 29 5.45 2.62 -0.63
C LEU A 29 6.38 1.85 0.30
N THR A 30 6.17 1.97 1.60
CA THR A 30 6.80 1.11 2.61
C THR A 30 5.75 0.25 3.30
N GLY A 31 6.17 -0.85 3.92
CA GLY A 31 5.26 -1.73 4.67
C GLY A 31 4.29 -2.50 3.77
N VAL A 32 4.69 -2.79 2.53
CA VAL A 32 3.98 -3.74 1.66
C VAL A 32 4.32 -5.16 2.11
N LYS A 33 3.30 -5.97 2.42
CA LYS A 33 3.46 -7.37 2.81
C LYS A 33 3.51 -8.29 1.59
N GLN A 34 2.61 -8.04 0.63
CA GLN A 34 2.56 -8.78 -0.62
C GLN A 34 1.85 -7.99 -1.72
N ILE A 35 2.16 -8.34 -2.97
CA ILE A 35 1.43 -7.88 -4.17
C ILE A 35 0.52 -9.05 -4.58
N ASP A 36 -0.80 -8.87 -4.53
CA ASP A 36 -1.78 -9.93 -4.84
C ASP A 36 -2.03 -10.01 -6.35
N SER A 37 -2.20 -8.86 -7.00
CA SER A 37 -2.34 -8.75 -8.45
C SER A 37 -1.85 -7.41 -8.95
N PHE A 38 -1.32 -7.35 -10.17
CA PHE A 38 -0.99 -6.10 -10.84
C PHE A 38 -1.06 -6.22 -12.37
N ASP A 39 -1.40 -5.11 -13.02
CA ASP A 39 -1.30 -4.91 -14.46
C ASP A 39 -0.95 -3.43 -14.77
N SER A 40 -1.09 -3.01 -16.03
CA SER A 40 -0.79 -1.65 -16.47
C SER A 40 -1.81 -0.59 -16.01
N SER A 41 -2.90 -1.01 -15.39
CA SER A 41 -4.01 -0.16 -14.94
C SER A 41 -4.23 -0.20 -13.43
N GLU A 42 -3.89 -1.30 -12.76
CA GLU A 42 -4.16 -1.48 -11.34
C GLU A 42 -3.09 -2.29 -10.60
N PHE A 43 -2.85 -1.95 -9.33
CA PHE A 43 -2.12 -2.76 -8.35
C PHE A 43 -3.01 -3.02 -7.13
N LEU A 44 -3.08 -4.28 -6.71
CA LEU A 44 -3.70 -4.71 -5.45
C LEU A 44 -2.61 -5.20 -4.51
N LEU A 45 -2.46 -4.50 -3.39
CA LEU A 45 -1.40 -4.72 -2.40
C LEU A 45 -2.01 -5.08 -1.05
N GLU A 46 -1.39 -6.02 -0.34
CA GLU A 46 -1.58 -6.14 1.10
C GLU A 46 -0.48 -5.35 1.81
N THR A 47 -0.86 -4.44 2.71
CA THR A 47 0.08 -3.58 3.45
C THR A 47 -0.04 -3.79 4.96
N ALA A 48 0.86 -3.19 5.72
CA ALA A 48 0.78 -3.11 7.18
C ALA A 48 -0.54 -2.46 7.67
N GLN A 49 -1.16 -1.57 6.87
CA GLN A 49 -2.38 -0.83 7.22
C GLN A 49 -3.63 -1.37 6.48
N GLY A 50 -3.57 -2.60 5.98
CA GLY A 50 -4.68 -3.24 5.25
C GLY A 50 -4.43 -3.31 3.74
N TRP A 51 -5.47 -3.67 3.01
CA TRP A 51 -5.40 -3.81 1.56
C TRP A 51 -5.42 -2.44 0.90
N MET A 52 -4.64 -2.27 -0.17
CA MET A 52 -4.57 -1.04 -0.94
C MET A 52 -4.77 -1.36 -2.42
N VAL A 53 -5.59 -0.54 -3.07
CA VAL A 53 -5.76 -0.52 -4.53
C VAL A 53 -5.16 0.78 -5.06
N ILE A 54 -4.32 0.67 -6.08
CA ILE A 54 -3.72 1.80 -6.80
C ILE A 54 -4.14 1.68 -8.25
N GLN A 55 -4.74 2.74 -8.81
CA GLN A 55 -5.25 2.76 -10.18
C GLN A 55 -4.59 3.86 -10.98
N GLY A 56 -4.38 3.61 -12.28
CA GLY A 56 -3.65 4.52 -13.14
C GLY A 56 -3.50 4.04 -14.57
N LYS A 57 -2.47 4.56 -15.24
CA LYS A 57 -2.11 4.20 -16.62
C LYS A 57 -0.63 3.90 -16.72
N ASP A 58 -0.30 2.94 -17.57
CA ASP A 58 1.08 2.47 -17.80
C ASP A 58 1.80 2.11 -16.49
N LEU A 59 1.04 1.53 -15.55
CA LEU A 59 1.58 1.12 -14.26
C LEU A 59 2.58 -0.02 -14.46
N THR A 60 3.73 0.12 -13.83
CA THR A 60 4.83 -0.85 -13.90
C THR A 60 5.48 -0.98 -12.54
N LEU A 61 5.84 -2.22 -12.19
CA LEU A 61 6.61 -2.49 -11.00
C LEU A 61 8.06 -2.00 -11.21
N GLY A 62 8.49 -1.08 -10.37
CA GLY A 62 9.86 -0.59 -10.30
C GLY A 62 10.70 -1.46 -9.37
N LYS A 63 11.40 -0.82 -8.42
CA LYS A 63 12.21 -1.52 -7.41
C LYS A 63 11.29 -2.18 -6.37
N LEU A 64 11.56 -3.44 -6.05
CA LEU A 64 10.95 -4.20 -4.96
C LEU A 64 12.05 -4.63 -4.00
N ASP A 65 11.92 -4.26 -2.73
CA ASP A 65 12.76 -4.74 -1.63
C ASP A 65 11.90 -5.61 -0.72
N THR A 66 12.00 -6.92 -0.89
CA THR A 66 11.18 -7.91 -0.16
C THR A 66 11.58 -8.03 1.30
N GLU A 67 12.80 -7.67 1.67
CA GLU A 67 13.25 -7.73 3.07
C GLU A 67 12.68 -6.57 3.87
N ARG A 68 12.59 -5.38 3.26
CA ARG A 68 12.10 -4.16 3.91
C ARG A 68 10.61 -3.88 3.69
N GLY A 69 10.01 -4.53 2.70
CA GLY A 69 8.63 -4.29 2.28
C GLY A 69 8.48 -2.95 1.54
N ASP A 70 9.52 -2.52 0.82
CA ASP A 70 9.52 -1.28 0.05
C ASP A 70 9.22 -1.56 -1.43
N VAL A 71 8.28 -0.81 -2.00
CA VAL A 71 7.82 -0.97 -3.39
C VAL A 71 7.84 0.37 -4.10
N VAL A 72 8.35 0.39 -5.33
CA VAL A 72 8.24 1.52 -6.25
C VAL A 72 7.32 1.14 -7.40
N ILE A 73 6.30 1.95 -7.66
CA ILE A 73 5.40 1.83 -8.82
C ILE A 73 5.63 3.04 -9.72
N ARG A 74 5.75 2.81 -11.02
CA ARG A 74 5.90 3.85 -12.03
C ARG A 74 4.70 3.85 -12.96
N GLY A 75 4.35 5.02 -13.48
CA GLY A 75 3.19 5.20 -14.35
C GLY A 75 2.35 6.38 -13.87
N VAL A 76 1.27 6.69 -14.57
CA VAL A 76 0.38 7.79 -14.18
C VAL A 76 -0.53 7.31 -13.07
N ILE A 77 -0.34 7.83 -11.85
CA ILE A 77 -1.20 7.51 -10.71
C ILE A 77 -2.47 8.37 -10.77
N GLU A 78 -3.63 7.73 -10.79
CA GLU A 78 -4.94 8.39 -10.86
C GLU A 78 -5.72 8.25 -9.55
N ALA A 79 -5.63 7.10 -8.88
CA ALA A 79 -6.29 6.90 -7.58
C ALA A 79 -5.49 5.96 -6.67
N LEU A 80 -5.68 6.13 -5.37
CA LEU A 80 -5.25 5.20 -4.34
C LEU A 80 -6.37 5.07 -3.29
N SER A 81 -6.61 3.86 -2.82
CA SER A 81 -7.62 3.61 -1.79
C SER A 81 -7.21 2.45 -0.89
N TYR A 82 -7.47 2.57 0.41
CA TYR A 82 -7.43 1.42 1.30
C TYR A 82 -8.80 0.74 1.33
N VAL A 83 -8.80 -0.58 1.31
CA VAL A 83 -9.99 -1.41 1.45
C VAL A 83 -9.91 -2.21 2.75
N SER A 84 -10.96 -2.16 3.56
CA SER A 84 -11.04 -2.96 4.78
C SER A 84 -11.15 -4.44 4.39
N ASN A 85 -10.43 -5.28 5.15
CA ASN A 85 -10.23 -6.72 4.91
C ASN A 85 -11.38 -7.41 4.18
N LYS A 86 -11.07 -8.09 3.07
CA LYS A 86 -11.99 -9.02 2.39
C LYS A 86 -12.48 -10.07 3.39
N LYS A 87 -13.69 -9.90 3.89
CA LYS A 87 -14.58 -11.01 4.22
C LYS A 87 -15.95 -10.76 3.63
N GLY A 88 -16.07 -11.07 2.34
CA GLY A 88 -17.30 -11.54 1.69
C GLY A 88 -18.46 -10.55 1.51
N ASN A 89 -18.90 -10.44 0.26
CA ASN A 89 -20.26 -10.12 -0.17
C ASN A 89 -20.80 -8.71 0.12
N GLY A 90 -20.81 -7.90 -0.95
CA GLY A 90 -21.99 -7.13 -1.27
C GLY A 90 -21.84 -5.60 -1.21
N LYS A 91 -22.06 -5.02 -2.40
CA LYS A 91 -22.83 -3.79 -2.62
C LYS A 91 -22.10 -2.47 -2.38
N GLU A 92 -21.96 -1.74 -3.50
CA GLU A 92 -22.52 -0.38 -3.64
C GLU A 92 -22.48 0.50 -2.38
N SER A 93 -21.49 1.40 -2.20
CA SER A 93 -21.75 2.59 -1.35
C SER A 93 -20.71 3.71 -1.27
N VAL A 94 -19.62 3.70 -2.05
CA VAL A 94 -18.63 4.80 -1.94
C VAL A 94 -18.71 5.78 -3.11
N ILE A 95 -19.11 5.34 -4.30
CA ILE A 95 -19.17 6.21 -5.50
C ILE A 95 -20.44 7.09 -5.53
N SER A 96 -21.53 6.69 -4.88
CA SER A 96 -22.81 7.43 -4.90
C SER A 96 -22.85 8.68 -4.02
N LYS A 97 -21.82 8.95 -3.21
CA LYS A 97 -21.75 10.13 -2.32
C LYS A 97 -20.92 11.29 -2.86
N ILE A 98 -20.27 11.12 -4.01
CA ILE A 98 -19.37 12.14 -4.60
C ILE A 98 -20.04 12.86 -5.78
N PHE A 99 -21.19 12.38 -6.26
CA PHE A 99 -22.04 13.11 -7.20
C PHE A 99 -23.27 13.67 -6.48
N LYS A 100 -23.11 14.88 -5.94
CA LYS A 100 -24.18 15.85 -5.80
C LYS A 100 -23.68 17.20 -6.30
#